data_AF-A0A960YC33-F1
#
_entry.id   AF-A0A960YC33-F1
#
_cell.length_a   1.000
_cell.length_b   1.000
_cell.length_c   1.000
_cell.angle_alpha   90.00
_cell.angle_beta   90.00
_cell.angle_gamma   90.00
#
_symmetry.space_group_name_H-M   'P 1'
#
loop_
_entity.id
_entity.type
_entity.pdbx_description
1 polymer ?
#
loop_
_entity_poly.entity_id
_entity_poly.type
_entity_poly.pdbx_seq_one_letter_code
_entity_poly.pdbx_strand_id
1 'polypeptide(L)'
;HPSPNDRLSKFSSDKQTFYKLLSELEIAFANIQLGNGLGNALKTIDTALELETYKNNVDLLKAKAICIHKIWLNTVNVDDKRARSLLDMPSFKDSMLVNKEGTKGLFNGIPGEEDIYNLAKDAYKEVFDKSVPDPAFVSNYASLIVYEKKERDRAVVLSEFAARAGGIQTINNLAVVYLIAEKKEEALNLIMSLLINISTGLKIQALGFKSEYSDNEYIKQMEEKASIRKSFDPYYIPETTTVLLNSVLIARANKKKEDAKKLGEYYLSDFDSESKWAAYIKEELGLKTKFQPLSIEVSIEGIKMGDDKSIVSKKWKDPEVTTAFTIKDELDNEKNLDCEAMYYKKKNSRVIVCSGKVREIYFLHESNLKTNNNLKTGMNIEAVEKILGKKYQNQGGFRKYTLSNRSVFYLRFQDNILTEIYLVR
;
A
#
# COMPACT_ATOMS: atom_id res chain seq x y z
N HIS A 1 14.29 -8.56 -10.09
CA HIS A 1 15.16 -8.88 -11.23
C HIS A 1 14.85 -7.93 -12.38
N PRO A 2 15.80 -7.61 -13.26
CA PRO A 2 15.53 -6.85 -14.48
C PRO A 2 14.52 -7.58 -15.39
N SER A 3 13.68 -6.84 -16.09
CA SER A 3 12.67 -7.41 -17.00
C SER A 3 13.32 -8.09 -18.22
N PRO A 4 12.55 -8.82 -19.05
CA PRO A 4 13.05 -9.26 -20.34
C PRO A 4 13.46 -8.08 -21.24
N ASN A 5 12.68 -6.99 -21.26
CA ASN A 5 12.96 -5.83 -22.12
C ASN A 5 14.14 -4.98 -21.61
N ASP A 6 14.32 -4.80 -20.30
CA ASP A 6 15.51 -4.16 -19.72
C ASP A 6 16.81 -4.96 -20.01
N ARG A 7 16.70 -6.27 -20.21
CA ARG A 7 17.84 -7.09 -20.69
C ARG A 7 18.04 -6.95 -22.19
N LEU A 8 16.98 -6.98 -22.99
CA LEU A 8 17.06 -6.86 -24.46
C LEU A 8 17.53 -5.47 -24.92
N SER A 9 17.19 -4.40 -24.22
CA SER A 9 17.65 -3.03 -24.52
C SER A 9 19.17 -2.84 -24.38
N LYS A 10 19.87 -3.79 -23.75
CA LYS A 10 21.33 -3.78 -23.55
C LYS A 10 22.10 -4.57 -24.62
N PHE A 11 21.40 -5.24 -25.54
CA PHE A 11 22.02 -5.89 -26.71
C PHE A 11 22.01 -4.94 -27.91
N SER A 12 23.18 -4.76 -28.54
CA SER A 12 23.30 -4.04 -29.81
C SER A 12 22.55 -4.80 -30.91
N SER A 13 21.49 -4.19 -31.42
CA SER A 13 20.63 -4.74 -32.48
C SER A 13 19.77 -3.63 -33.08
N ASP A 14 19.27 -3.83 -34.31
CA ASP A 14 18.39 -2.87 -35.01
C ASP A 14 17.09 -2.57 -34.24
N LYS A 15 16.72 -3.42 -33.28
CA LYS A 15 15.55 -3.29 -32.40
C LYS A 15 15.86 -2.70 -31.02
N GLN A 16 17.11 -2.30 -30.74
CA GLN A 16 17.53 -1.84 -29.42
C GLN A 16 16.69 -0.64 -28.93
N THR A 17 16.42 0.33 -29.80
CA THR A 17 15.55 1.49 -29.52
C THR A 17 14.13 1.07 -29.14
N PHE A 18 13.58 0.06 -29.83
CA PHE A 18 12.25 -0.47 -29.55
C PHE A 18 12.20 -1.23 -28.21
N TYR A 19 13.20 -2.06 -27.90
CA TYR A 19 13.29 -2.73 -26.60
C TYR A 19 13.53 -1.74 -25.45
N LYS A 20 14.23 -0.63 -25.69
CA LYS A 20 14.35 0.48 -24.72
C LYS A 20 13.00 1.14 -24.45
N LEU A 21 12.24 1.50 -25.50
CA LEU A 21 10.90 2.05 -25.36
C LEU A 21 9.96 1.10 -24.60
N LEU A 22 9.98 -0.21 -24.91
CA LEU A 22 9.20 -1.20 -24.16
C LEU A 22 9.61 -1.27 -22.69
N SER A 23 10.92 -1.24 -22.39
CA SER A 23 11.41 -1.24 -21.00
C SER A 23 11.03 0.03 -20.24
N GLU A 24 10.98 1.18 -20.91
CA GLU A 24 10.55 2.45 -20.31
C GLU A 24 9.02 2.46 -20.08
N LEU A 25 8.24 1.90 -21.02
CA LEU A 25 6.79 1.73 -20.87
C LEU A 25 6.41 0.72 -19.77
N GLU A 26 7.14 -0.40 -19.61
CA GLU A 26 6.97 -1.32 -18.49
C GLU A 26 7.10 -0.59 -17.15
N ILE A 27 8.13 0.26 -17.02
CA ILE A 27 8.36 1.07 -15.81
C ILE A 27 7.29 2.15 -15.64
N ALA A 28 6.82 2.78 -16.72
CA ALA A 28 5.74 3.78 -16.68
C ALA A 28 4.40 3.17 -16.25
N PHE A 29 4.03 2.00 -16.80
CA PHE A 29 2.80 1.29 -16.42
C PHE A 29 2.84 0.81 -14.97
N ALA A 30 3.99 0.31 -14.50
CA ALA A 30 4.19 0.03 -13.08
C ALA A 30 3.96 1.31 -12.26
N ASN A 31 4.77 2.37 -12.48
CA ASN A 31 4.67 3.66 -11.79
C ASN A 31 3.23 4.21 -11.68
N ILE A 32 2.47 4.18 -12.79
CA ILE A 32 1.06 4.63 -12.81
C ILE A 32 0.16 3.76 -11.96
N GLN A 33 0.35 2.44 -11.92
CA GLN A 33 -0.44 1.64 -11.00
C GLN A 33 -0.16 2.06 -9.54
N LEU A 34 1.09 2.37 -9.21
CA LEU A 34 1.50 2.61 -7.81
C LEU A 34 1.19 4.03 -7.31
N GLY A 35 1.03 4.99 -8.23
CA GLY A 35 1.04 6.41 -7.87
C GLY A 35 2.44 6.98 -7.68
N ASN A 36 3.49 6.22 -8.04
CA ASN A 36 4.90 6.62 -7.93
C ASN A 36 5.39 7.22 -9.25
N GLY A 37 6.39 8.11 -9.22
CA GLY A 37 7.09 8.59 -10.41
C GLY A 37 6.20 9.23 -11.49
N LEU A 38 5.00 9.69 -11.12
CA LEU A 38 3.92 9.96 -12.09
C LEU A 38 4.29 11.01 -13.14
N GLY A 39 5.08 12.03 -12.80
CA GLY A 39 5.60 12.99 -13.79
C GLY A 39 6.50 12.33 -14.85
N ASN A 40 7.34 11.37 -14.45
CA ASN A 40 8.18 10.60 -15.38
C ASN A 40 7.37 9.58 -16.17
N ALA A 41 6.37 8.95 -15.56
CA ALA A 41 5.50 7.98 -16.23
C ALA A 41 4.58 8.65 -17.26
N LEU A 42 3.98 9.79 -16.89
CA LEU A 42 3.22 10.67 -17.80
C LEU A 42 4.11 11.08 -18.98
N LYS A 43 5.29 11.64 -18.71
CA LYS A 43 6.26 12.02 -19.76
C LYS A 43 6.62 10.85 -20.67
N THR A 44 6.84 9.66 -20.14
CA THR A 44 7.18 8.46 -20.93
C THR A 44 6.03 8.06 -21.86
N ILE A 45 4.78 8.14 -21.38
CA ILE A 45 3.60 7.84 -22.20
C ILE A 45 3.30 8.95 -23.21
N ASP A 46 3.50 10.22 -22.86
CA ASP A 46 3.40 11.32 -23.81
C ASP A 46 4.44 11.19 -24.93
N THR A 47 5.71 10.91 -24.59
CA THR A 47 6.76 10.60 -25.59
C THR A 47 6.42 9.39 -26.46
N ALA A 48 5.71 8.38 -25.93
CA ALA A 48 5.23 7.25 -26.72
C ALA A 48 4.04 7.63 -27.63
N LEU A 49 3.11 8.46 -27.16
CA LEU A 49 1.95 8.96 -27.91
C LEU A 49 2.34 9.98 -28.99
N GLU A 50 3.48 10.67 -28.88
CA GLU A 50 4.05 11.52 -29.93
C GLU A 50 4.48 10.71 -31.18
N LEU A 51 4.72 9.41 -31.05
CA LEU A 51 5.04 8.53 -32.17
C LEU A 51 3.76 8.18 -32.97
N GLU A 52 3.74 8.46 -34.27
CA GLU A 52 2.57 8.18 -35.14
C GLU A 52 2.07 6.72 -35.05
N THR A 53 2.94 5.76 -34.75
CA THR A 53 2.60 4.34 -34.53
C THR A 53 1.69 4.12 -33.32
N TYR A 54 1.74 4.98 -32.30
CA TYR A 54 1.04 4.81 -31.02
C TYR A 54 0.12 5.98 -30.64
N LYS A 55 0.10 7.05 -31.43
CA LYS A 55 -0.70 8.28 -31.27
C LYS A 55 -2.19 8.12 -30.99
N ASN A 56 -2.78 6.98 -31.39
CA ASN A 56 -4.17 6.62 -31.08
C ASN A 56 -4.28 5.28 -30.31
N ASN A 57 -3.23 4.85 -29.61
CA ASN A 57 -3.25 3.65 -28.79
C ASN A 57 -4.13 3.87 -27.54
N VAL A 58 -5.28 3.21 -27.52
CA VAL A 58 -6.29 3.34 -26.46
C VAL A 58 -5.74 3.00 -25.08
N ASP A 59 -4.81 2.05 -24.95
CA ASP A 59 -4.31 1.60 -23.65
C ASP A 59 -3.22 2.54 -23.09
N LEU A 60 -2.43 3.19 -23.95
CA LEU A 60 -1.58 4.32 -23.55
C LEU A 60 -2.44 5.53 -23.11
N LEU A 61 -3.52 5.84 -23.82
CA LEU A 61 -4.43 6.92 -23.45
C LEU A 61 -5.17 6.63 -22.13
N LYS A 62 -5.58 5.36 -21.88
CA LYS A 62 -6.10 4.91 -20.58
C LYS A 62 -5.09 5.11 -19.46
N ALA A 63 -3.84 4.67 -19.67
CA ALA A 63 -2.78 4.82 -18.70
C ALA A 63 -2.51 6.31 -18.40
N LYS A 64 -2.50 7.18 -19.41
CA LYS A 64 -2.41 8.64 -19.25
C LYS A 64 -3.54 9.20 -18.39
N ALA A 65 -4.80 8.87 -18.66
CA ALA A 65 -5.94 9.35 -17.88
C ALA A 65 -5.87 8.89 -16.40
N ILE A 66 -5.49 7.64 -16.16
CA ILE A 66 -5.28 7.09 -14.80
C ILE A 66 -4.08 7.76 -14.11
N CYS A 67 -3.01 8.07 -14.84
CA CYS A 67 -1.85 8.80 -14.33
C CYS A 67 -2.24 10.18 -13.82
N ILE A 68 -2.90 11.00 -14.64
CA ILE A 68 -3.27 12.38 -14.29
C ILE A 68 -4.28 12.38 -13.14
N HIS A 69 -5.22 11.42 -13.09
CA HIS A 69 -6.11 11.22 -11.94
C HIS A 69 -5.31 10.98 -10.64
N LYS A 70 -4.29 10.10 -10.68
CA LYS A 70 -3.44 9.83 -9.51
C LYS A 70 -2.54 11.03 -9.14
N ILE A 71 -2.13 11.87 -10.09
CA ILE A 71 -1.46 13.15 -9.81
C ILE A 71 -2.43 14.11 -9.09
N TRP A 72 -3.63 14.32 -9.63
CA TRP A 72 -4.64 15.17 -8.98
C TRP A 72 -4.94 14.71 -7.55
N LEU A 73 -5.15 13.41 -7.33
CA LEU A 73 -5.38 12.85 -5.99
C LEU A 73 -4.22 13.07 -5.00
N ASN A 74 -3.00 13.41 -5.45
CA ASN A 74 -1.91 13.80 -4.56
C ASN A 74 -2.02 15.26 -4.09
N THR A 75 -2.71 16.13 -4.85
CA THR A 75 -3.01 17.53 -4.48
C THR A 75 -4.17 17.65 -3.48
N VAL A 76 -5.05 16.65 -3.44
CA VAL A 76 -6.25 16.62 -2.58
C VAL A 76 -5.91 16.13 -1.17
N ASN A 77 -6.41 16.81 -0.11
CA ASN A 77 -6.25 16.33 1.27
C ASN A 77 -7.02 15.03 1.55
N VAL A 78 -6.78 14.42 2.71
CA VAL A 78 -7.47 13.18 3.11
C VAL A 78 -8.95 13.44 3.40
N ASP A 79 -9.21 14.50 4.15
CA ASP A 79 -10.52 14.94 4.62
C ASP A 79 -11.47 15.21 3.44
N ASP A 80 -10.96 15.95 2.43
CA ASP A 80 -11.71 16.38 1.24
C ASP A 80 -12.11 15.20 0.33
N LYS A 81 -11.38 14.07 0.38
CA LYS A 81 -11.71 12.86 -0.39
C LYS A 81 -13.00 12.19 0.09
N ARG A 82 -13.33 12.31 1.38
CA ARG A 82 -14.42 11.62 2.11
C ARG A 82 -14.30 10.09 2.19
N ALA A 83 -13.89 9.43 1.11
CA ALA A 83 -13.61 8.00 1.02
C ALA A 83 -12.55 7.73 -0.09
N ARG A 84 -12.04 6.49 -0.19
CA ARG A 84 -10.94 6.12 -1.10
C ARG A 84 -11.40 5.31 -2.30
N SER A 85 -11.37 5.92 -3.49
CA SER A 85 -11.53 5.19 -4.77
C SER A 85 -10.38 4.19 -4.99
N LEU A 86 -10.70 3.05 -5.61
CA LEU A 86 -9.76 2.08 -6.15
C LEU A 86 -9.58 2.36 -7.65
N LEU A 87 -8.45 2.96 -8.01
CA LEU A 87 -8.10 3.32 -9.40
C LEU A 87 -7.17 2.26 -10.01
N ASP A 88 -7.76 1.28 -10.69
CA ASP A 88 -7.04 0.05 -11.04
C ASP A 88 -6.24 0.08 -12.36
N MET A 89 -5.20 -0.79 -12.38
CA MET A 89 -4.30 -1.18 -13.46
C MET A 89 -3.46 -2.40 -12.95
N PRO A 90 -2.64 -3.10 -13.76
CA PRO A 90 -1.87 -4.27 -13.28
C PRO A 90 -0.82 -3.95 -12.16
N SER A 91 -0.80 -4.74 -11.07
CA SER A 91 -0.23 -4.43 -9.71
C SER A 91 1.30 -4.56 -9.45
N PHE A 92 1.90 -3.78 -8.50
CA PHE A 92 2.88 -4.21 -7.43
C PHE A 92 3.59 -3.04 -6.64
N LYS A 93 3.56 -2.96 -5.29
CA LYS A 93 3.67 -1.70 -4.48
C LYS A 93 4.78 -1.69 -3.35
N ASP A 94 4.78 -0.99 -2.18
CA ASP A 94 3.88 0.01 -1.48
C ASP A 94 4.59 1.00 -0.44
N SER A 95 5.81 1.56 -0.64
CA SER A 95 6.41 2.65 0.23
C SER A 95 6.45 4.03 -0.45
N MET A 96 6.11 5.22 0.10
CA MET A 96 5.73 5.78 1.42
C MET A 96 6.91 6.20 2.35
N LEU A 97 7.16 7.50 2.63
CA LEU A 97 6.23 8.57 3.08
C LEU A 97 6.67 10.07 2.89
N VAL A 98 5.80 10.87 2.26
CA VAL A 98 5.27 12.21 2.67
C VAL A 98 6.19 13.34 3.20
N ASN A 99 6.18 14.47 2.48
CA ASN A 99 6.10 15.90 2.90
C ASN A 99 5.81 16.75 1.62
N LYS A 100 5.38 18.03 1.55
CA LYS A 100 4.78 19.10 2.40
C LYS A 100 4.19 20.14 1.39
N GLU A 101 3.29 21.11 1.64
CA GLU A 101 2.38 21.51 2.75
C GLU A 101 1.33 22.52 2.17
N GLY A 102 0.15 22.71 2.79
CA GLY A 102 -0.88 23.65 2.31
C GLY A 102 -2.11 23.73 3.24
N THR A 103 -2.92 24.81 3.18
CA THR A 103 -3.92 25.10 4.23
C THR A 103 -5.31 25.55 3.74
N LYS A 104 -6.33 25.24 4.57
CA LYS A 104 -7.71 25.79 4.64
C LYS A 104 -8.77 25.30 3.63
N GLY A 105 -9.69 24.49 4.15
CA GLY A 105 -11.07 24.96 4.36
C GLY A 105 -12.19 24.20 3.64
N LEU A 106 -13.22 23.81 4.39
CA LEU A 106 -14.52 23.44 3.82
C LEU A 106 -15.08 24.62 3.00
N PHE A 107 -15.47 24.37 1.74
CA PHE A 107 -16.80 24.69 1.20
C PHE A 107 -16.98 24.07 -0.21
N ASN A 108 -18.04 24.42 -0.93
CA ASN A 108 -18.44 23.78 -2.18
C ASN A 108 -17.47 24.10 -3.34
N GLY A 109 -16.70 23.11 -3.79
CA GLY A 109 -15.84 23.18 -4.97
C GLY A 109 -15.32 21.81 -5.39
N ILE A 110 -14.57 21.74 -6.49
CA ILE A 110 -13.71 20.61 -6.82
C ILE A 110 -12.50 20.68 -5.88
N PRO A 111 -12.11 19.60 -5.19
CA PRO A 111 -10.98 19.67 -4.25
C PRO A 111 -9.64 19.49 -4.97
N GLY A 112 -8.54 19.96 -4.37
CA GLY A 112 -7.19 19.89 -4.97
C GLY A 112 -6.97 20.93 -6.10
N GLU A 113 -6.01 20.67 -6.97
CA GLU A 113 -5.68 21.56 -8.09
C GLU A 113 -6.64 21.36 -9.28
N GLU A 114 -7.44 22.40 -9.57
CA GLU A 114 -8.51 22.35 -10.59
C GLU A 114 -7.97 22.17 -12.01
N ASP A 115 -6.77 22.69 -12.33
CA ASP A 115 -6.14 22.47 -13.64
C ASP A 115 -5.79 20.99 -13.87
N ILE A 116 -5.23 20.32 -12.86
CA ILE A 116 -4.88 18.90 -12.94
C ILE A 116 -6.16 18.04 -12.96
N TYR A 117 -7.21 18.45 -12.25
CA TYR A 117 -8.54 17.82 -12.34
C TYR A 117 -9.10 17.89 -13.76
N ASN A 118 -9.08 19.06 -14.38
CA ASN A 118 -9.58 19.27 -15.74
C ASN A 118 -8.77 18.46 -16.77
N LEU A 119 -7.44 18.44 -16.65
CA LEU A 119 -6.57 17.58 -17.47
C LEU A 119 -6.89 16.09 -17.32
N ALA A 120 -7.18 15.61 -16.10
CA ALA A 120 -7.61 14.23 -15.89
C ALA A 120 -8.96 13.95 -16.56
N LYS A 121 -9.94 14.85 -16.39
CA LYS A 121 -11.30 14.73 -16.93
C LYS A 121 -11.31 14.69 -18.45
N ASP A 122 -10.56 15.57 -19.10
CA ASP A 122 -10.48 15.60 -20.57
C ASP A 122 -9.75 14.37 -21.12
N ALA A 123 -8.72 13.86 -20.44
CA ALA A 123 -8.05 12.61 -20.82
C ALA A 123 -8.97 11.37 -20.68
N TYR A 124 -9.82 11.30 -19.64
CA TYR A 124 -10.85 10.25 -19.56
C TYR A 124 -11.88 10.37 -20.68
N LYS A 125 -12.33 11.60 -20.97
CA LYS A 125 -13.31 11.85 -22.03
C LYS A 125 -12.77 11.43 -23.40
N GLU A 126 -11.51 11.77 -23.72
CA GLU A 126 -10.88 11.38 -24.98
C GLU A 126 -10.91 9.85 -25.19
N VAL A 127 -10.65 9.06 -24.15
CA VAL A 127 -10.73 7.59 -24.21
C VAL A 127 -12.18 7.10 -24.31
N PHE A 128 -13.09 7.71 -23.55
CA PHE A 128 -14.51 7.32 -23.51
C PHE A 128 -15.19 7.55 -24.87
N ASP A 129 -14.86 8.64 -25.56
CA ASP A 129 -15.38 8.97 -26.89
C ASP A 129 -14.72 8.10 -28.01
N LYS A 130 -13.61 7.39 -27.72
CA LYS A 130 -12.82 6.58 -28.67
C LYS A 130 -12.92 5.06 -28.49
N SER A 131 -13.53 4.53 -27.42
CA SER A 131 -13.41 3.10 -27.09
C SER A 131 -14.66 2.47 -26.46
N VAL A 132 -14.76 1.14 -26.52
CA VAL A 132 -15.83 0.39 -25.84
C VAL A 132 -15.70 0.59 -24.32
N PRO A 133 -16.78 0.93 -23.59
CA PRO A 133 -16.70 1.24 -22.15
C PRO A 133 -16.29 0.04 -21.29
N ASP A 134 -15.00 -0.04 -20.95
CA ASP A 134 -14.47 -0.98 -19.95
C ASP A 134 -15.00 -0.63 -18.55
N PRO A 135 -15.68 -1.54 -17.83
CA PRO A 135 -16.22 -1.27 -16.49
C PRO A 135 -15.20 -0.72 -15.48
N ALA A 136 -13.94 -1.18 -15.51
CA ALA A 136 -12.92 -0.69 -14.57
C ALA A 136 -12.55 0.77 -14.86
N PHE A 137 -12.32 1.11 -16.13
CA PHE A 137 -12.05 2.48 -16.59
C PHE A 137 -13.25 3.42 -16.39
N VAL A 138 -14.47 2.96 -16.68
CA VAL A 138 -15.72 3.73 -16.44
C VAL A 138 -15.91 4.01 -14.96
N SER A 139 -15.63 3.04 -14.09
CA SER A 139 -15.67 3.23 -12.64
C SER A 139 -14.65 4.28 -12.16
N ASN A 140 -13.43 4.24 -12.70
CA ASN A 140 -12.40 5.25 -12.42
C ASN A 140 -12.88 6.65 -12.81
N TYR A 141 -13.42 6.82 -14.03
CA TYR A 141 -13.95 8.09 -14.51
C TYR A 141 -15.13 8.62 -13.67
N ALA A 142 -16.10 7.76 -13.35
CA ALA A 142 -17.24 8.12 -12.51
C ALA A 142 -16.79 8.66 -11.13
N SER A 143 -15.75 8.05 -10.55
CA SER A 143 -15.17 8.49 -9.28
C SER A 143 -14.42 9.84 -9.34
N LEU A 144 -14.07 10.32 -10.54
CA LEU A 144 -13.53 11.67 -10.78
C LEU A 144 -14.66 12.71 -10.92
N ILE A 145 -15.63 12.45 -11.79
CA ILE A 145 -16.65 13.46 -12.16
C ILE A 145 -17.70 13.70 -11.06
N VAL A 146 -17.86 12.80 -10.08
CA VAL A 146 -18.81 12.98 -8.95
C VAL A 146 -18.50 14.20 -8.07
N TYR A 147 -17.27 14.73 -8.10
CA TYR A 147 -16.91 15.96 -7.42
C TYR A 147 -17.51 17.22 -8.10
N GLU A 148 -17.74 17.21 -9.42
CA GLU A 148 -18.50 18.25 -10.12
C GLU A 148 -20.00 18.10 -9.84
N LYS A 149 -20.60 19.06 -9.13
CA LYS A 149 -22.02 18.99 -8.70
C LYS A 149 -23.01 18.73 -9.86
N LYS A 150 -22.74 19.25 -11.06
CA LYS A 150 -23.57 19.06 -12.27
C LYS A 150 -23.41 17.69 -12.94
N GLU A 151 -22.30 16.99 -12.72
CA GLU A 151 -22.02 15.67 -13.29
C GLU A 151 -22.43 14.52 -12.34
N ARG A 152 -22.85 14.80 -11.10
CA ARG A 152 -23.15 13.79 -10.07
C ARG A 152 -24.14 12.70 -10.52
N ASP A 153 -25.23 13.06 -11.18
CA ASP A 153 -26.22 12.07 -11.64
C ASP A 153 -25.67 11.19 -12.76
N ARG A 154 -24.84 11.75 -13.64
CA ARG A 154 -24.09 11.01 -14.66
C ARG A 154 -23.04 10.09 -14.03
N ALA A 155 -22.35 10.56 -13.00
CA ALA A 155 -21.37 9.79 -12.25
C ALA A 155 -22.01 8.55 -11.58
N VAL A 156 -23.19 8.75 -10.98
CA VAL A 156 -24.03 7.67 -10.45
C VAL A 156 -24.37 6.66 -11.53
N VAL A 157 -24.95 7.08 -12.66
CA VAL A 157 -25.35 6.17 -13.76
C VAL A 157 -24.16 5.40 -14.34
N LEU A 158 -23.00 6.05 -14.54
CA LEU A 158 -21.79 5.40 -15.03
C LEU A 158 -21.22 4.39 -14.02
N SER A 159 -21.23 4.72 -12.73
CA SER A 159 -20.73 3.80 -11.70
C SER A 159 -21.71 2.64 -11.43
N GLU A 160 -23.02 2.84 -11.58
CA GLU A 160 -24.04 1.79 -11.52
C GLU A 160 -23.97 0.86 -12.73
N PHE A 161 -23.61 1.36 -13.91
CA PHE A 161 -23.26 0.52 -15.06
C PHE A 161 -22.01 -0.33 -14.77
N ALA A 162 -20.93 0.31 -14.31
CA ALA A 162 -19.67 -0.38 -14.02
C ALA A 162 -19.77 -1.45 -12.91
N ALA A 163 -20.57 -1.20 -11.86
CA ALA A 163 -20.77 -2.14 -10.76
C ALA A 163 -21.43 -3.46 -11.18
N ARG A 164 -22.13 -3.51 -12.33
CA ARG A 164 -22.71 -4.75 -12.89
C ARG A 164 -21.67 -5.79 -13.27
N ALA A 165 -20.41 -5.40 -13.42
CA ALA A 165 -19.29 -6.33 -13.61
C ALA A 165 -18.89 -7.11 -12.34
N GLY A 166 -19.44 -6.76 -11.16
CA GLY A 166 -19.25 -7.52 -9.91
C GLY A 166 -17.87 -7.39 -9.25
N GLY A 167 -16.96 -6.58 -9.80
CA GLY A 167 -15.61 -6.40 -9.27
C GLY A 167 -15.56 -5.63 -7.95
N ILE A 168 -14.67 -6.03 -7.04
CA ILE A 168 -14.44 -5.37 -5.75
C ILE A 168 -14.20 -3.86 -5.94
N GLN A 169 -13.33 -3.51 -6.89
CA GLN A 169 -13.05 -2.14 -7.32
C GLN A 169 -14.32 -1.38 -7.73
N THR A 170 -15.14 -1.93 -8.64
CA THR A 170 -16.29 -1.20 -9.20
C THR A 170 -17.41 -1.00 -8.19
N ILE A 171 -17.66 -1.97 -7.30
CA ILE A 171 -18.64 -1.87 -6.22
C ILE A 171 -18.15 -0.91 -5.12
N ASN A 172 -16.87 -0.97 -4.74
CA ASN A 172 -16.26 -0.01 -3.81
C ASN A 172 -16.41 1.43 -4.32
N ASN A 173 -16.09 1.66 -5.59
CA ASN A 173 -16.16 2.98 -6.21
C ASN A 173 -17.60 3.48 -6.33
N LEU A 174 -18.59 2.61 -6.56
CA LEU A 174 -20.00 2.99 -6.51
C LEU A 174 -20.41 3.48 -5.11
N ALA A 175 -19.93 2.84 -4.03
CA ALA A 175 -20.18 3.33 -2.67
C ALA A 175 -19.51 4.69 -2.40
N VAL A 176 -18.32 4.95 -2.95
CA VAL A 176 -17.65 6.26 -2.90
C VAL A 176 -18.46 7.32 -3.68
N VAL A 177 -18.92 6.99 -4.90
CA VAL A 177 -19.77 7.87 -5.73
C VAL A 177 -21.08 8.19 -5.01
N TYR A 178 -21.76 7.19 -4.44
CA TYR A 178 -22.96 7.41 -3.61
C TYR A 178 -22.69 8.32 -2.41
N LEU A 179 -21.58 8.15 -1.68
CA LEU A 179 -21.22 9.02 -0.55
C LEU A 179 -21.02 10.49 -0.97
N ILE A 180 -20.36 10.74 -2.10
CA ILE A 180 -20.07 12.09 -2.60
C ILE A 180 -21.32 12.72 -3.23
N ALA A 181 -22.16 11.93 -3.89
CA ALA A 181 -23.49 12.30 -4.38
C ALA A 181 -24.56 12.39 -3.27
N GLU A 182 -24.16 12.25 -1.99
CA GLU A 182 -25.00 12.40 -0.79
C GLU A 182 -26.10 11.32 -0.60
N LYS A 183 -26.05 10.24 -1.40
CA LYS A 183 -26.79 8.97 -1.26
C LYS A 183 -26.18 8.08 -0.16
N LYS A 184 -26.24 8.55 1.09
CA LYS A 184 -25.39 8.02 2.18
C LYS A 184 -25.80 6.65 2.69
N GLU A 185 -27.10 6.35 2.79
CA GLU A 185 -27.57 5.04 3.28
C GLU A 185 -27.39 3.98 2.18
N GLU A 186 -27.53 4.34 0.90
CA GLU A 186 -27.18 3.49 -0.25
C GLU A 186 -25.68 3.15 -0.27
N ALA A 187 -24.81 4.15 -0.02
CA ALA A 187 -23.38 3.94 0.16
C ALA A 187 -23.08 2.99 1.33
N LEU A 188 -23.80 3.13 2.46
CA LEU A 188 -23.60 2.30 3.65
C LEU A 188 -24.01 0.85 3.40
N ASN A 189 -25.21 0.64 2.86
CA ASN A 189 -25.71 -0.69 2.55
C ASN A 189 -24.79 -1.39 1.54
N LEU A 190 -24.35 -0.68 0.50
CA LEU A 190 -23.47 -1.25 -0.52
C LEU A 190 -22.08 -1.61 0.03
N ILE A 191 -21.42 -0.72 0.78
CA ILE A 191 -20.08 -0.99 1.32
C ILE A 191 -20.10 -2.04 2.44
N MET A 192 -21.18 -2.13 3.23
CA MET A 192 -21.31 -3.15 4.27
C MET A 192 -21.61 -4.52 3.67
N SER A 193 -22.49 -4.61 2.66
CA SER A 193 -22.68 -5.85 1.89
C SER A 193 -21.39 -6.28 1.19
N LEU A 194 -20.64 -5.34 0.59
CA LEU A 194 -19.34 -5.65 -0.01
C LEU A 194 -18.31 -6.12 1.03
N LEU A 195 -18.24 -5.48 2.20
CA LEU A 195 -17.35 -5.90 3.28
C LEU A 195 -17.69 -7.33 3.76
N ILE A 196 -18.97 -7.61 4.01
CA ILE A 196 -19.46 -8.93 4.44
C ILE A 196 -19.13 -9.99 3.37
N ASN A 197 -19.41 -9.71 2.09
CA ASN A 197 -19.16 -10.61 0.97
C ASN A 197 -17.66 -10.79 0.63
N ILE A 198 -16.77 -10.00 1.23
CA ILE A 198 -15.31 -10.12 1.11
C ILE A 198 -14.69 -10.72 2.38
N SER A 199 -15.36 -10.67 3.53
CA SER A 199 -14.77 -11.07 4.81
C SER A 199 -15.12 -12.50 5.22
N THR A 200 -14.23 -13.45 4.91
CA THR A 200 -14.10 -14.75 5.62
C THR A 200 -13.60 -14.58 7.07
N GLY A 201 -13.22 -13.37 7.47
CA GLY A 201 -12.79 -13.05 8.83
C GLY A 201 -13.88 -13.23 9.88
N LEU A 202 -13.81 -14.33 10.62
CA LEU A 202 -14.58 -14.62 11.86
C LEU A 202 -14.68 -13.42 12.82
N LYS A 203 -13.69 -12.53 12.81
CA LYS A 203 -13.68 -11.28 13.59
C LYS A 203 -14.80 -10.29 13.20
N ILE A 204 -15.12 -10.13 11.92
CA ILE A 204 -16.20 -9.19 11.49
C ILE A 204 -17.57 -9.76 11.89
N GLN A 205 -17.76 -11.08 11.78
CA GLN A 205 -18.95 -11.75 12.31
C GLN A 205 -19.04 -11.59 13.84
N ALA A 206 -17.92 -11.72 14.56
CA ALA A 206 -17.84 -11.48 16.01
C ALA A 206 -18.05 -10.01 16.44
N LEU A 207 -17.90 -9.03 15.55
CA LEU A 207 -18.28 -7.62 15.81
C LEU A 207 -19.80 -7.38 15.74
N GLY A 208 -20.57 -8.37 15.27
CA GLY A 208 -22.03 -8.40 15.18
C GLY A 208 -22.60 -8.38 13.75
N PHE A 209 -21.76 -8.31 12.72
CA PHE A 209 -22.19 -8.24 11.32
C PHE A 209 -22.45 -9.64 10.77
N LYS A 210 -23.72 -10.04 10.67
CA LYS A 210 -24.11 -11.35 10.14
C LYS A 210 -23.79 -11.46 8.65
N SER A 211 -23.16 -12.57 8.27
CA SER A 211 -23.09 -13.06 6.88
C SER A 211 -24.11 -14.17 6.68
N GLU A 212 -24.77 -14.20 5.52
CA GLU A 212 -25.52 -15.38 5.05
C GLU A 212 -24.61 -16.34 4.26
N TYR A 213 -23.46 -15.86 3.79
CA TYR A 213 -22.48 -16.66 3.04
C TYR A 213 -21.47 -17.34 3.97
N SER A 214 -21.34 -18.65 3.78
CA SER A 214 -20.26 -19.48 4.31
C SER A 214 -19.12 -19.60 3.29
N ASP A 215 -17.89 -19.62 3.81
CA ASP A 215 -16.70 -20.28 3.25
C ASP A 215 -16.51 -20.27 1.72
N ASN A 216 -16.58 -19.09 1.09
CA ASN A 216 -16.36 -18.94 -0.35
C ASN A 216 -14.88 -19.11 -0.72
N GLU A 217 -14.57 -20.16 -1.48
CA GLU A 217 -13.21 -20.53 -1.91
C GLU A 217 -12.49 -19.43 -2.70
N TYR A 218 -13.23 -18.61 -3.47
CA TYR A 218 -12.68 -17.45 -4.18
C TYR A 218 -12.11 -16.40 -3.22
N ILE A 219 -12.74 -16.21 -2.05
CA ILE A 219 -12.25 -15.29 -1.02
C ILE A 219 -10.98 -15.87 -0.38
N LYS A 220 -10.93 -17.17 -0.09
CA LYS A 220 -9.72 -17.82 0.43
C LYS A 220 -8.55 -17.67 -0.55
N GLN A 221 -8.77 -17.87 -1.84
CA GLN A 221 -7.76 -17.62 -2.87
C GLN A 221 -7.35 -16.14 -2.98
N MET A 222 -8.26 -15.18 -2.72
CA MET A 222 -7.94 -13.75 -2.63
C MET A 222 -7.09 -13.44 -1.40
N GLU A 223 -7.44 -13.98 -0.22
CA GLU A 223 -6.69 -13.81 1.03
C GLU A 223 -5.31 -14.48 0.96
N GLU A 224 -5.19 -15.66 0.34
CA GLU A 224 -3.91 -16.31 0.04
C GLU A 224 -3.05 -15.49 -0.91
N LYS A 225 -3.61 -15.03 -2.05
CA LYS A 225 -2.89 -14.14 -2.98
C LYS A 225 -2.46 -12.83 -2.31
N ALA A 226 -3.28 -12.27 -1.42
CA ALA A 226 -2.93 -11.10 -0.63
C ALA A 226 -1.87 -11.39 0.45
N SER A 227 -1.89 -12.57 1.07
CA SER A 227 -0.90 -13.02 2.05
C SER A 227 0.46 -13.30 1.41
N ILE A 228 0.46 -13.95 0.25
CA ILE A 228 1.65 -14.18 -0.59
C ILE A 228 2.21 -12.85 -1.09
N ARG A 229 1.36 -11.91 -1.55
CA ARG A 229 1.82 -10.55 -1.88
C ARG A 229 2.41 -9.85 -0.64
N LYS A 230 1.79 -9.99 0.55
CA LYS A 230 2.31 -9.46 1.82
C LYS A 230 3.59 -10.10 2.34
N SER A 231 3.97 -11.31 1.90
CA SER A 231 5.27 -11.91 2.26
C SER A 231 6.40 -11.45 1.35
N PHE A 232 6.10 -10.94 0.14
CA PHE A 232 7.07 -10.29 -0.74
C PHE A 232 7.12 -8.76 -0.57
N ASP A 233 5.99 -8.13 -0.22
CA ASP A 233 5.81 -6.70 0.04
C ASP A 233 5.01 -6.52 1.34
N PRO A 234 5.68 -6.36 2.51
CA PRO A 234 5.02 -6.23 3.81
C PRO A 234 4.08 -5.03 3.96
N TYR A 235 4.10 -4.08 3.01
CA TYR A 235 3.26 -2.89 3.01
C TYR A 235 2.04 -3.03 2.10
N TYR A 236 2.02 -4.02 1.18
CA TYR A 236 0.94 -4.29 0.23
C TYR A 236 -0.45 -4.16 0.88
N ILE A 237 -1.14 -3.05 0.61
CA ILE A 237 -2.53 -2.84 1.03
C ILE A 237 -3.45 -3.55 0.03
N PRO A 238 -4.18 -4.62 0.40
CA PRO A 238 -5.15 -5.26 -0.48
C PRO A 238 -6.38 -4.37 -0.71
N GLU A 239 -7.09 -4.60 -1.81
CA GLU A 239 -8.39 -3.96 -2.09
C GLU A 239 -9.39 -4.16 -0.93
N THR A 240 -9.39 -5.34 -0.33
CA THR A 240 -10.23 -5.72 0.82
C THR A 240 -10.01 -4.82 2.05
N THR A 241 -8.78 -4.34 2.25
CA THR A 241 -8.45 -3.35 3.30
C THR A 241 -8.93 -1.95 2.94
N THR A 242 -9.02 -1.60 1.66
CA THR A 242 -9.63 -0.34 1.21
C THR A 242 -11.16 -0.37 1.36
N VAL A 243 -11.80 -1.53 1.16
CA VAL A 243 -13.23 -1.71 1.49
C VAL A 243 -13.45 -1.50 2.99
N LEU A 244 -12.66 -2.13 3.87
CA LEU A 244 -12.76 -1.92 5.32
C LEU A 244 -12.56 -0.45 5.73
N LEU A 245 -11.55 0.24 5.16
CA LEU A 245 -11.35 1.69 5.32
C LEU A 245 -12.62 2.48 4.95
N ASN A 246 -13.21 2.20 3.79
CA ASN A 246 -14.40 2.90 3.32
C ASN A 246 -15.64 2.59 4.17
N SER A 247 -15.78 1.36 4.70
CA SER A 247 -16.85 1.04 5.65
C SER A 247 -16.76 1.89 6.92
N VAL A 248 -15.56 2.15 7.47
CA VAL A 248 -15.36 3.05 8.61
C VAL A 248 -15.83 4.47 8.29
N LEU A 249 -15.40 4.99 7.15
CA LEU A 249 -15.68 6.37 6.71
C LEU A 249 -17.17 6.58 6.40
N ILE A 250 -17.80 5.63 5.72
CA ILE A 250 -19.22 5.68 5.35
C ILE A 250 -20.12 5.45 6.58
N ALA A 251 -19.76 4.55 7.50
CA ALA A 251 -20.48 4.39 8.77
C ALA A 251 -20.44 5.68 9.61
N ARG A 252 -19.28 6.34 9.69
CA ARG A 252 -19.12 7.67 10.31
C ARG A 252 -20.00 8.71 9.63
N ALA A 253 -19.99 8.79 8.30
CA ALA A 253 -20.80 9.76 7.54
C ALA A 253 -22.32 9.58 7.71
N ASN A 254 -22.76 8.35 7.99
CA ASN A 254 -24.13 7.98 8.35
C ASN A 254 -24.41 8.04 9.88
N LYS A 255 -23.53 8.70 10.65
CA LYS A 255 -23.62 8.88 12.11
C LYS A 255 -23.63 7.58 12.93
N LYS A 256 -23.31 6.42 12.35
CA LYS A 256 -23.22 5.10 13.00
C LYS A 256 -21.91 5.00 13.83
N LYS A 257 -21.78 5.85 14.85
CA LYS A 257 -20.51 6.11 15.57
C LYS A 257 -19.86 4.86 16.16
N GLU A 258 -20.63 3.96 16.76
CA GLU A 258 -20.06 2.78 17.41
C GLU A 258 -19.61 1.71 16.40
N ASP A 259 -20.31 1.56 15.27
CA ASP A 259 -19.89 0.66 14.19
C ASP A 259 -18.63 1.19 13.50
N ALA A 260 -18.57 2.51 13.26
CA ALA A 260 -17.36 3.17 12.77
C ALA A 260 -16.16 2.98 13.71
N LYS A 261 -16.36 3.11 15.04
CA LYS A 261 -15.30 2.79 16.03
C LYS A 261 -14.87 1.33 15.99
N LYS A 262 -15.80 0.37 16.02
CA LYS A 262 -15.48 -1.07 15.97
C LYS A 262 -14.63 -1.43 14.74
N LEU A 263 -15.09 -0.98 13.56
CA LEU A 263 -14.39 -1.21 12.30
C LEU A 263 -13.05 -0.45 12.25
N GLY A 264 -13.01 0.76 12.81
CA GLY A 264 -11.80 1.58 12.91
C GLY A 264 -10.74 0.97 13.83
N GLU A 265 -11.12 0.45 14.99
CA GLU A 265 -10.19 -0.27 15.88
C GLU A 265 -9.62 -1.52 15.22
N TYR A 266 -10.42 -2.25 14.43
CA TYR A 266 -9.98 -3.44 13.69
C TYR A 266 -9.03 -3.08 12.53
N TYR A 267 -9.36 -2.05 11.75
CA TYR A 267 -8.47 -1.48 10.74
C TYR A 267 -7.11 -1.08 11.33
N LEU A 268 -7.14 -0.37 12.47
CA LEU A 268 -5.96 0.12 13.17
C LEU A 268 -5.12 -0.96 13.88
N SER A 269 -5.68 -2.15 14.17
CA SER A 269 -4.95 -3.23 14.85
C SER A 269 -4.33 -4.26 13.92
N ASP A 270 -4.99 -4.53 12.79
CA ASP A 270 -4.69 -5.69 11.93
C ASP A 270 -4.26 -5.31 10.51
N PHE A 271 -4.34 -4.03 10.12
CA PHE A 271 -4.06 -3.59 8.76
C PHE A 271 -3.12 -2.37 8.65
N ASP A 272 -3.51 -1.21 9.18
CA ASP A 272 -2.76 0.05 9.04
C ASP A 272 -2.93 0.94 10.28
N SER A 273 -1.80 1.31 10.88
CA SER A 273 -1.73 2.09 12.12
C SER A 273 -0.97 3.40 11.97
N GLU A 274 -0.39 3.68 10.80
CA GLU A 274 0.68 4.69 10.63
C GLU A 274 0.49 5.60 9.41
N SER A 275 -0.34 5.23 8.43
CA SER A 275 -0.62 6.09 7.27
C SER A 275 -1.41 7.35 7.63
N LYS A 276 -1.52 8.30 6.69
CA LYS A 276 -2.41 9.47 6.84
C LYS A 276 -3.87 9.06 7.11
N TRP A 277 -4.36 7.95 6.54
CA TRP A 277 -5.70 7.44 6.81
C TRP A 277 -5.84 6.89 8.23
N ALA A 278 -4.83 6.18 8.73
CA ALA A 278 -4.81 5.72 10.12
C ALA A 278 -4.71 6.88 11.13
N ALA A 279 -3.98 7.94 10.81
CA ALA A 279 -3.95 9.16 11.61
C ALA A 279 -5.33 9.84 11.65
N TYR A 280 -5.92 10.09 10.48
CA TYR A 280 -7.25 10.67 10.32
C TYR A 280 -8.31 9.88 11.10
N ILE A 281 -8.35 8.54 10.95
CA ILE A 281 -9.31 7.68 11.69
C ILE A 281 -9.14 7.76 13.21
N LYS A 282 -7.90 7.82 13.72
CA LYS A 282 -7.65 7.93 15.17
C LYS A 282 -8.22 9.23 15.73
N GLU A 283 -7.93 10.34 15.07
CA GLU A 283 -8.43 11.67 15.47
C GLU A 283 -9.97 11.72 15.38
N GLU A 284 -10.52 11.38 14.21
CA GLU A 284 -11.94 11.56 13.89
C GLU A 284 -12.89 10.57 14.56
N LEU A 285 -12.38 9.53 15.21
CA LEU A 285 -13.15 8.60 16.06
C LEU A 285 -12.70 8.62 17.54
N GLY A 286 -11.70 9.44 17.90
CA GLY A 286 -11.14 9.50 19.25
C GLY A 286 -10.43 8.22 19.71
N LEU A 287 -9.90 7.42 18.77
CA LEU A 287 -9.28 6.12 19.05
C LEU A 287 -7.83 6.28 19.50
N LYS A 288 -7.53 5.80 20.71
CA LYS A 288 -6.17 5.79 21.26
C LYS A 288 -5.34 4.67 20.63
N THR A 289 -4.07 4.95 20.31
CA THR A 289 -3.13 3.93 19.85
C THR A 289 -2.98 2.84 20.92
N LYS A 290 -3.48 1.62 20.66
CA LYS A 290 -3.45 0.49 21.61
C LYS A 290 -2.03 -0.02 21.89
N PHE A 291 -1.09 0.29 21.01
CA PHE A 291 0.32 -0.06 21.09
C PHE A 291 1.14 1.18 21.46
N GLN A 292 2.02 1.04 22.46
CA GLN A 292 3.02 2.06 22.81
C GLN A 292 4.41 1.50 22.48
N PRO A 293 5.39 2.34 22.10
CA PRO A 293 6.75 1.88 21.88
C PRO A 293 7.33 1.21 23.14
N LEU A 294 7.98 0.07 22.98
CA LEU A 294 8.64 -0.63 24.08
C LEU A 294 9.90 0.13 24.51
N SER A 295 10.02 0.44 25.79
CA SER A 295 11.22 1.03 26.41
C SER A 295 12.38 0.03 26.57
N ILE A 296 12.63 -0.78 25.54
CA ILE A 296 13.62 -1.85 25.51
C ILE A 296 14.69 -1.50 24.48
N GLU A 297 15.95 -1.37 24.91
CA GLU A 297 17.07 -1.29 23.97
C GLU A 297 17.41 -2.69 23.43
N VAL A 298 17.66 -2.78 22.12
CA VAL A 298 17.95 -4.03 21.43
C VAL A 298 19.30 -3.97 20.74
N SER A 299 20.08 -5.04 20.93
CA SER A 299 21.22 -5.40 20.09
C SER A 299 21.25 -6.91 19.84
N ILE A 300 21.75 -7.35 18.69
CA ILE A 300 21.84 -8.77 18.30
C ILE A 300 23.32 -9.15 18.28
N GLU A 301 23.72 -10.05 19.19
CA GLU A 301 25.14 -10.30 19.51
C GLU A 301 25.99 -9.00 19.62
N GLY A 302 25.39 -7.98 20.24
CA GLY A 302 26.01 -6.68 20.48
C GLY A 302 26.03 -5.69 19.30
N ILE A 303 25.40 -5.98 18.15
CA ILE A 303 25.21 -4.99 17.06
C ILE A 303 23.88 -4.26 17.26
N LYS A 304 23.88 -2.93 17.19
CA LYS A 304 22.72 -2.03 17.30
C LYS A 304 22.31 -1.42 15.95
N MET A 305 21.06 -0.96 15.89
CA MET A 305 20.53 -0.20 14.74
C MET A 305 21.17 1.19 14.66
N GLY A 306 21.95 1.45 13.61
CA GLY A 306 22.77 2.65 13.43
C GLY A 306 24.25 2.51 13.84
N ASP A 307 24.71 1.30 14.22
CA ASP A 307 26.14 1.00 14.35
C ASP A 307 26.87 1.14 13.00
N ASP A 308 28.17 1.42 13.02
CA ASP A 308 29.01 1.44 11.82
C ASP A 308 29.31 0.02 11.29
N LYS A 309 29.50 -0.10 9.97
CA LYS A 309 29.94 -1.33 9.27
C LYS A 309 31.16 -1.98 9.94
N SER A 310 32.10 -1.17 10.43
CA SER A 310 33.30 -1.62 11.13
C SER A 310 32.99 -2.35 12.45
N ILE A 311 31.89 -2.02 13.14
CA ILE A 311 31.41 -2.73 14.33
C ILE A 311 30.85 -4.10 13.93
N VAL A 312 30.14 -4.18 12.79
CA VAL A 312 29.65 -5.44 12.21
C VAL A 312 30.81 -6.38 11.90
N SER A 313 31.78 -5.93 11.08
CA SER A 313 32.97 -6.73 10.74
C SER A 313 33.78 -7.11 11.99
N LYS A 314 33.92 -6.23 12.98
CA LYS A 314 34.66 -6.54 14.22
C LYS A 314 33.97 -7.60 15.09
N LYS A 315 32.62 -7.64 15.14
CA LYS A 315 31.87 -8.56 16.00
C LYS A 315 31.47 -9.86 15.31
N TRP A 316 31.10 -9.81 14.03
CA TRP A 316 30.58 -10.98 13.28
C TRP A 316 31.59 -11.55 12.28
N LYS A 317 32.75 -10.90 12.10
CA LYS A 317 33.75 -11.16 11.05
C LYS A 317 33.21 -10.81 9.67
N ASP A 318 33.92 -11.19 8.61
CA ASP A 318 33.52 -10.90 7.24
C ASP A 318 32.37 -11.84 6.77
N PRO A 319 31.40 -11.34 5.99
CA PRO A 319 30.29 -12.14 5.46
C PRO A 319 30.74 -13.08 4.34
N GLU A 320 30.08 -14.23 4.18
CA GLU A 320 30.39 -15.15 3.07
C GLU A 320 29.88 -14.65 1.70
N VAL A 321 28.95 -13.69 1.66
CA VAL A 321 28.52 -12.98 0.44
C VAL A 321 28.17 -11.53 0.79
N THR A 322 28.58 -10.57 -0.05
CA THR A 322 28.12 -9.17 0.01
C THR A 322 27.53 -8.77 -1.33
N THR A 323 26.35 -8.16 -1.31
CA THR A 323 25.71 -7.60 -2.52
C THR A 323 25.53 -6.09 -2.33
N ALA A 324 26.16 -5.28 -3.18
CA ALA A 324 25.95 -3.83 -3.22
C ALA A 324 24.69 -3.48 -4.04
N PHE A 325 23.93 -2.49 -3.58
CA PHE A 325 22.72 -1.98 -4.21
C PHE A 325 22.40 -0.58 -3.66
N THR A 326 21.64 0.23 -4.40
CA THR A 326 21.28 1.59 -3.98
C THR A 326 19.82 1.63 -3.52
N ILE A 327 19.55 2.28 -2.39
CA ILE A 327 18.20 2.62 -1.88
C ILE A 327 18.10 4.15 -1.82
N LYS A 328 16.94 4.76 -2.07
CA LYS A 328 16.74 6.18 -1.74
C LYS A 328 16.46 6.35 -0.25
N ASP A 329 17.12 7.29 0.43
CA ASP A 329 16.67 7.73 1.76
C ASP A 329 15.46 8.65 1.59
N GLU A 330 14.27 8.08 1.75
CA GLU A 330 13.01 8.84 1.76
C GLU A 330 12.93 9.82 2.95
N LEU A 331 13.83 9.73 3.94
CA LEU A 331 13.90 10.61 5.10
C LEU A 331 14.89 11.79 4.96
N ASP A 332 15.84 11.76 4.01
CA ASP A 332 16.87 12.81 3.85
C ASP A 332 17.11 13.20 2.39
N ASN A 333 16.10 13.86 1.81
CA ASN A 333 16.15 14.59 0.54
C ASN A 333 16.57 13.76 -0.69
N GLU A 334 15.89 12.63 -0.92
CA GLU A 334 16.05 11.75 -2.10
C GLU A 334 17.48 11.21 -2.34
N LYS A 335 18.38 11.31 -1.36
CA LYS A 335 19.75 10.81 -1.50
C LYS A 335 19.73 9.31 -1.80
N ASN A 336 20.39 8.93 -2.89
CA ASN A 336 20.82 7.57 -3.13
C ASN A 336 21.79 7.16 -2.00
N LEU A 337 21.34 6.29 -1.11
CA LEU A 337 22.18 5.55 -0.17
C LEU A 337 22.80 4.39 -0.92
N ASP A 338 24.13 4.34 -0.96
CA ASP A 338 24.81 3.10 -1.29
C ASP A 338 24.70 2.14 -0.11
N CYS A 339 24.14 0.96 -0.38
CA CYS A 339 23.82 -0.06 0.60
C CYS A 339 24.51 -1.40 0.26
N GLU A 340 24.78 -2.18 1.29
CA GLU A 340 25.40 -3.49 1.22
C GLU A 340 24.58 -4.50 2.03
N ALA A 341 24.10 -5.55 1.35
CA ALA A 341 23.53 -6.71 2.00
C ALA A 341 24.64 -7.72 2.31
N MET A 342 25.03 -7.78 3.58
CA MET A 342 26.07 -8.66 4.12
C MET A 342 25.41 -9.95 4.63
N TYR A 343 25.66 -11.08 3.96
CA TYR A 343 25.07 -12.38 4.29
C TYR A 343 26.02 -13.23 5.13
N TYR A 344 25.54 -13.68 6.28
CA TYR A 344 26.27 -14.52 7.23
C TYR A 344 25.65 -15.92 7.29
N LYS A 345 26.07 -16.80 6.37
CA LYS A 345 25.52 -18.16 6.19
C LYS A 345 25.68 -18.99 7.45
N LYS A 346 26.85 -18.98 8.08
CA LYS A 346 27.11 -19.67 9.37
C LYS A 346 26.28 -19.16 10.56
N LYS A 347 25.57 -18.04 10.42
CA LYS A 347 24.67 -17.46 11.43
C LYS A 347 23.18 -17.53 11.04
N ASN A 348 22.87 -18.05 9.84
CA ASN A 348 21.58 -17.95 9.16
C ASN A 348 20.96 -16.54 9.23
N SER A 349 21.75 -15.53 8.85
CA SER A 349 21.40 -14.13 9.05
C SER A 349 21.92 -13.20 7.93
N ARG A 350 21.32 -12.02 7.81
CA ARG A 350 21.73 -10.94 6.90
C ARG A 350 21.74 -9.61 7.66
N VAL A 351 22.74 -8.78 7.41
CA VAL A 351 22.78 -7.38 7.86
C VAL A 351 22.69 -6.49 6.63
N ILE A 352 21.89 -5.43 6.66
CA ILE A 352 21.88 -4.40 5.62
C ILE A 352 22.45 -3.11 6.21
N VAL A 353 23.49 -2.62 5.56
CA VAL A 353 24.25 -1.42 5.89
C VAL A 353 24.03 -0.41 4.77
N CYS A 354 23.66 0.83 5.08
CA CYS A 354 23.47 1.91 4.11
C CYS A 354 24.27 3.14 4.53
N SER A 355 25.01 3.76 3.61
CA SER A 355 25.95 4.85 3.90
C SER A 355 26.87 4.54 5.11
N GLY A 356 27.34 3.29 5.20
CA GLY A 356 28.19 2.80 6.28
C GLY A 356 27.49 2.48 7.62
N LYS A 357 26.18 2.73 7.77
CA LYS A 357 25.42 2.48 9.01
C LYS A 357 24.45 1.29 8.88
N VAL A 358 24.35 0.48 9.93
CA VAL A 358 23.38 -0.63 10.01
C VAL A 358 21.94 -0.09 10.01
N ARG A 359 21.18 -0.40 8.95
CA ARG A 359 19.73 -0.10 8.85
C ARG A 359 18.87 -1.30 9.27
N GLU A 360 19.32 -2.52 9.00
CA GLU A 360 18.50 -3.73 9.20
C GLU A 360 19.34 -4.95 9.61
N ILE A 361 18.77 -5.84 10.44
CA ILE A 361 19.32 -7.17 10.74
C ILE A 361 18.18 -8.20 10.65
N TYR A 362 18.43 -9.28 9.91
CA TYR A 362 17.54 -10.40 9.68
C TYR A 362 18.18 -11.68 10.22
N PHE A 363 17.43 -12.52 10.93
CA PHE A 363 17.86 -13.89 11.23
C PHE A 363 16.70 -14.87 11.27
N LEU A 364 16.93 -16.05 10.70
CA LEU A 364 15.92 -17.06 10.39
C LEU A 364 16.02 -18.27 11.33
N HIS A 365 15.16 -19.26 11.14
CA HIS A 365 15.11 -20.47 11.97
C HIS A 365 16.48 -21.17 12.03
N GLU A 366 16.75 -21.87 13.13
CA GLU A 366 18.07 -22.46 13.44
C GLU A 366 19.24 -21.44 13.56
N SER A 367 18.99 -20.12 13.51
CA SER A 367 20.02 -19.14 13.83
C SER A 367 20.48 -19.25 15.28
N ASN A 368 21.80 -19.32 15.47
CA ASN A 368 22.46 -19.32 16.76
C ASN A 368 22.59 -17.90 17.38
N LEU A 369 21.94 -16.89 16.80
CA LEU A 369 21.95 -15.52 17.31
C LEU A 369 20.87 -15.29 18.36
N LYS A 370 21.15 -14.43 19.34
CA LYS A 370 20.15 -13.88 20.26
C LYS A 370 20.30 -12.37 20.42
N THR A 371 19.24 -11.75 20.91
CA THR A 371 19.31 -10.36 21.40
C THR A 371 19.92 -10.32 22.80
N ASN A 372 20.36 -9.13 23.22
CA ASN A 372 20.70 -8.80 24.61
C ASN A 372 19.56 -9.14 25.60
N ASN A 373 18.30 -9.14 25.15
CA ASN A 373 17.13 -9.50 25.95
C ASN A 373 16.78 -11.01 25.86
N ASN A 374 17.71 -11.84 25.38
CA ASN A 374 17.59 -13.29 25.16
C ASN A 374 16.50 -13.73 24.17
N LEU A 375 15.95 -12.82 23.35
CA LEU A 375 15.06 -13.18 22.24
C LEU A 375 15.87 -13.90 21.15
N LYS A 376 15.42 -15.08 20.72
CA LYS A 376 16.00 -15.87 19.63
C LYS A 376 14.93 -16.66 18.87
N THR A 377 15.27 -17.15 17.69
CA THR A 377 14.46 -18.13 16.96
C THR A 377 14.37 -19.46 17.72
N GLY A 378 13.28 -20.20 17.52
CA GLY A 378 12.97 -21.43 18.27
C GLY A 378 12.31 -21.21 19.64
N MET A 379 12.05 -19.96 20.05
CA MET A 379 11.29 -19.67 21.27
C MET A 379 9.78 -19.87 21.05
N ASN A 380 9.06 -20.37 22.06
CA ASN A 380 7.60 -20.38 22.00
C ASN A 380 7.00 -18.98 22.20
N ILE A 381 5.77 -18.81 21.74
CA ILE A 381 5.03 -17.54 21.72
C ILE A 381 4.92 -16.90 23.11
N GLU A 382 4.75 -17.70 24.15
CA GLU A 382 4.67 -17.22 25.55
C GLU A 382 5.99 -16.67 26.08
N ALA A 383 7.13 -17.28 25.73
CA ALA A 383 8.44 -16.79 26.14
C ALA A 383 8.79 -15.47 25.43
N VAL A 384 8.36 -15.28 24.19
CA VAL A 384 8.46 -14.00 23.48
C VAL A 384 7.56 -12.94 24.11
N GLU A 385 6.31 -13.30 24.42
CA GLU A 385 5.35 -12.42 25.11
C GLU A 385 5.78 -12.04 26.54
N LYS A 386 6.64 -12.84 27.19
CA LYS A 386 7.29 -12.48 28.48
C LYS A 386 8.41 -11.43 28.31
N ILE A 387 9.03 -11.33 27.14
CA ILE A 387 10.11 -10.35 26.86
C ILE A 387 9.54 -9.04 26.28
N LEU A 388 8.64 -9.14 25.30
CA LEU A 388 8.12 -7.99 24.54
C LEU A 388 6.69 -7.59 24.92
N GLY A 389 6.05 -8.36 25.81
CA GLY A 389 4.65 -8.18 26.19
C GLY A 389 3.66 -8.78 25.19
N LYS A 390 2.39 -8.84 25.60
CA LYS A 390 1.25 -9.33 24.80
C LYS A 390 0.64 -8.28 23.86
N LYS A 391 1.24 -7.10 23.75
CA LYS A 391 0.74 -5.98 22.93
C LYS A 391 1.63 -5.78 21.71
N TYR A 392 1.16 -6.30 20.57
CA TYR A 392 1.80 -6.19 19.25
C TYR A 392 0.73 -5.87 18.20
N GLN A 393 1.14 -5.18 17.14
CA GLN A 393 0.30 -5.02 15.94
C GLN A 393 0.45 -6.25 15.05
N ASN A 394 -0.59 -6.65 14.33
CA ASN A 394 -0.45 -7.62 13.24
C ASN A 394 -0.13 -6.87 11.94
N GLN A 395 0.90 -7.30 11.21
CA GLN A 395 1.21 -6.80 9.86
C GLN A 395 1.52 -8.00 8.95
N GLY A 396 0.52 -8.45 8.20
CA GLY A 396 0.61 -9.69 7.42
C GLY A 396 0.84 -10.91 8.32
N GLY A 397 1.83 -11.74 7.98
CA GLY A 397 2.23 -12.90 8.78
C GLY A 397 3.10 -12.57 10.02
N PHE A 398 3.32 -11.29 10.33
CA PHE A 398 4.24 -10.85 11.38
C PHE A 398 3.55 -10.15 12.54
N ARG A 399 4.08 -10.37 13.76
CA ARG A 399 3.81 -9.52 14.92
C ARG A 399 4.82 -8.36 14.94
N LYS A 400 4.32 -7.13 14.80
CA LYS A 400 5.08 -5.89 14.84
C LYS A 400 5.18 -5.35 16.26
N TYR A 401 6.40 -5.08 16.73
CA TYR A 401 6.68 -4.39 17.98
C TYR A 401 7.59 -3.18 17.72
N THR A 402 7.08 -1.97 17.95
CA THR A 402 7.87 -0.73 17.85
C THR A 402 8.66 -0.50 19.13
N LEU A 403 9.93 -0.10 19.01
CA LEU A 403 10.84 0.20 20.12
C LEU A 403 10.96 1.71 20.35
N SER A 404 11.40 2.13 21.53
CA SER A 404 11.52 3.54 21.93
C SER A 404 12.46 4.38 21.05
N ASN A 405 13.46 3.75 20.43
CA ASN A 405 14.38 4.37 19.47
C ASN A 405 13.82 4.45 18.03
N ARG A 406 12.52 4.18 17.83
CA ARG A 406 11.80 4.00 16.56
C ARG A 406 12.17 2.77 15.72
N SER A 407 13.15 1.96 16.12
CA SER A 407 13.38 0.66 15.46
C SER A 407 12.19 -0.28 15.67
N VAL A 408 12.01 -1.23 14.76
CA VAL A 408 10.84 -2.12 14.74
C VAL A 408 11.31 -3.56 14.67
N PHE A 409 10.75 -4.41 15.54
CA PHE A 409 10.76 -5.86 15.36
C PHE A 409 9.58 -6.28 14.48
N TYR A 410 9.84 -7.10 13.47
CA TYR A 410 8.83 -7.98 12.87
C TYR A 410 9.18 -9.44 13.21
N LEU A 411 8.25 -10.13 13.87
CA LEU A 411 8.44 -11.49 14.36
C LEU A 411 7.45 -12.45 13.68
N ARG A 412 7.95 -13.49 13.01
CA ARG A 412 7.12 -14.53 12.40
C ARG A 412 6.97 -15.74 13.30
N PHE A 413 5.76 -16.26 13.40
CA PHE A 413 5.48 -17.50 14.13
C PHE A 413 4.91 -18.56 13.20
N GLN A 414 5.36 -19.80 13.41
CA GLN A 414 4.78 -21.00 12.82
C GLN A 414 4.59 -22.00 13.97
N ASP A 415 3.40 -22.60 14.09
CA ASP A 415 3.07 -23.58 15.14
C ASP A 415 3.39 -23.10 16.58
N ASN A 416 3.17 -21.79 16.80
CA ASN A 416 3.51 -21.03 18.03
C ASN A 416 5.02 -20.93 18.36
N ILE A 417 5.92 -21.28 17.43
CA ILE A 417 7.36 -21.11 17.54
C ILE A 417 7.82 -19.91 16.70
N LEU A 418 8.70 -19.07 17.26
CA LEU A 418 9.33 -17.94 16.59
C LEU A 418 10.31 -18.44 15.52
N THR A 419 9.93 -18.35 14.25
CA THR A 419 10.73 -18.83 13.12
C THR A 419 11.64 -17.77 12.51
N GLU A 420 11.26 -16.49 12.56
CA GLU A 420 12.02 -15.42 11.90
C GLU A 420 12.00 -14.12 12.72
N ILE A 421 13.14 -13.44 12.79
CA ILE A 421 13.32 -12.17 13.50
C ILE A 421 13.93 -11.13 12.54
N TYR A 422 13.22 -10.02 12.39
CA TYR A 422 13.62 -8.86 11.59
C TYR A 422 13.72 -7.66 12.53
N LEU A 423 14.81 -6.92 12.48
CA LEU A 423 15.01 -5.66 13.21
C LEU A 423 15.38 -4.56 12.21
N VAL A 424 14.56 -3.53 12.10
CA VAL A 424 14.62 -2.47 11.06
C VAL A 424 14.64 -1.08 11.72
N ARG A 425 15.21 -0.06 11.05
CA ARG A 425 15.27 1.33 11.53
C ARG A 425 15.05 2.39 10.44
#